data_AF-A0A958IA68-F1
#
_entry.id   AF-A0A958IA68-F1
#
_cell.length_a   1.000
_cell.length_b   1.000
_cell.length_c   1.000
_cell.angle_alpha   90.00
_cell.angle_beta   90.00
_cell.angle_gamma   90.00
#
_symmetry.space_group_name_H-M   'P 1'
#
loop_
_entity.id
_entity.type
_entity.pdbx_description
1 polymer ?
#
loop_
_entity_poly.entity_id
_entity_poly.type
_entity_poly.pdbx_seq_one_letter_code
_entity_poly.pdbx_strand_id
1 'polypeptide(L)'
;ADKIGFYLQPEGPSWANHGSSIGDGNPIDQYIFDETERILRAYGNHPSLVMMAYGNEPAGENQVEYLGNYVNHFKAKDPRRLYTGASIARSWPVVPESEFIVRSEPRGLPWNRMPQSRFDYRDKIAPYPVPYVTHEMGQFCVFPDFSEIAQYSGVYQARNFQLFQEDLADHHMGDQARDFLMASGKLQALCYKSEIEAALRTPGSAGIQLLGLNDFPGQGTALVGVLNVFWGEKGYITPGEFRRFCNS
;
A
#
# COMPACT_ATOMS: atom_id res chain seq x y z
N ALA A 1 -2.69 -12.16 13.72
CA ALA A 1 -1.78 -12.61 12.65
C ALA A 1 -1.31 -14.05 12.91
N ASP A 2 -0.59 -14.33 14.00
CA ASP A 2 -0.08 -15.68 14.33
C ASP A 2 -1.10 -16.81 14.19
N LYS A 3 -2.24 -16.71 14.89
CA LYS A 3 -3.26 -17.78 14.93
C LYS A 3 -3.91 -18.10 13.58
N ILE A 4 -3.86 -17.15 12.64
CA ILE A 4 -4.52 -17.26 11.34
C ILE A 4 -3.53 -17.41 10.18
N GLY A 5 -2.22 -17.48 10.48
CA GLY A 5 -1.17 -17.66 9.47
C GLY A 5 -0.91 -16.44 8.58
N PHE A 6 -1.10 -15.22 9.10
CA PHE A 6 -0.80 -14.00 8.34
C PHE A 6 0.60 -13.49 8.66
N TYR A 7 1.41 -13.24 7.63
CA TYR A 7 2.74 -12.64 7.76
C TYR A 7 2.65 -11.11 7.72
N LEU A 8 3.48 -10.46 8.52
CA LEU A 8 3.54 -9.02 8.68
C LEU A 8 4.92 -8.51 8.26
N GLN A 9 4.90 -7.43 7.48
CA GLN A 9 5.97 -6.45 7.39
C GLN A 9 5.52 -5.20 8.15
N PRO A 10 5.80 -5.07 9.45
CA PRO A 10 5.70 -3.77 10.10
C PRO A 10 6.73 -2.80 9.53
N GLU A 11 6.45 -1.51 9.70
CA GLU A 11 7.37 -0.45 9.39
C GLU A 11 7.62 0.39 10.65
N GLY A 12 8.78 1.02 10.74
CA GLY A 12 8.99 2.08 11.73
C GLY A 12 8.08 3.29 11.45
N PRO A 13 7.87 4.16 12.43
CA PRO A 13 6.81 5.17 12.38
C PRO A 13 7.29 6.45 11.68
N SER A 14 7.73 6.35 10.43
CA SER A 14 8.17 7.50 9.65
C SER A 14 7.59 7.52 8.25
N TRP A 15 7.18 8.71 7.85
CA TRP A 15 6.88 9.09 6.48
C TRP A 15 7.57 10.43 6.19
N ALA A 16 8.89 10.36 5.98
CA ALA A 16 9.75 11.54 6.11
C ALA A 16 9.49 12.60 5.01
N ASN A 17 9.06 12.20 3.80
CA ASN A 17 8.79 13.14 2.71
C ASN A 17 7.69 14.20 3.00
N HIS A 18 6.96 14.08 4.11
CA HIS A 18 5.94 15.04 4.56
C HIS A 18 6.41 15.94 5.72
N GLY A 19 7.64 16.46 5.64
CA GLY A 19 8.10 17.53 6.54
C GLY A 19 9.22 17.14 7.50
N SER A 20 9.94 16.05 7.21
CA SER A 20 11.18 15.69 7.90
C SER A 20 12.24 15.25 6.87
N SER A 21 13.40 14.85 7.36
CA SER A 21 14.39 14.10 6.59
C SER A 21 15.11 13.11 7.50
N ILE A 22 15.75 12.11 6.91
CA ILE A 22 16.52 11.07 7.60
C ILE A 22 17.97 11.04 7.09
N GLY A 23 18.88 10.69 7.99
CA GLY A 23 20.32 10.68 7.72
C GLY A 23 20.99 12.06 7.81
N ASP A 24 20.24 13.10 8.15
CA ASP A 24 20.74 14.48 8.17
C ASP A 24 21.09 14.96 9.60
N GLY A 25 21.20 14.04 10.57
CA GLY A 25 21.63 14.32 11.94
C GLY A 25 20.52 14.88 12.84
N ASN A 26 19.27 14.80 12.39
CA ASN A 26 18.11 15.27 13.15
C ASN A 26 17.73 14.26 14.25
N PRO A 27 17.04 14.68 15.32
CA PRO A 27 16.62 13.77 16.40
C PRO A 27 15.82 12.53 15.95
N ILE A 28 15.13 12.63 14.81
CA ILE A 28 14.38 11.53 14.23
C ILE A 28 15.27 10.34 13.85
N ASP A 29 16.54 10.58 13.47
CA ASP A 29 17.47 9.51 13.08
C ASP A 29 17.67 8.52 14.23
N GLN A 30 18.01 9.03 15.41
CA GLN A 30 18.15 8.18 16.59
C GLN A 30 16.80 7.58 17.02
N TYR A 31 15.73 8.37 16.96
CA TYR A 31 14.40 7.92 17.34
C TYR A 31 13.95 6.68 16.54
N ILE A 32 14.25 6.61 15.24
CA ILE A 32 13.84 5.48 14.39
C ILE A 32 14.59 4.19 14.76
N PHE A 33 15.87 4.27 15.10
CA PHE A 33 16.60 3.13 15.64
C PHE A 33 16.01 2.68 16.98
N ASP A 34 15.84 3.62 17.91
CA ASP A 34 15.32 3.32 19.24
C ASP A 34 13.90 2.73 19.20
N GLU A 35 13.04 3.26 18.32
CA GLU A 35 11.67 2.79 18.18
C GLU A 35 11.59 1.44 17.47
N THR A 36 12.41 1.20 16.45
CA THR A 36 12.55 -0.12 15.84
C THR A 36 12.97 -1.15 16.90
N GLU A 37 13.93 -0.81 17.77
CA GLU A 37 14.31 -1.68 18.87
C GLU A 37 13.16 -1.95 19.85
N ARG A 38 12.35 -0.93 20.16
CA ARG A 38 11.16 -1.09 21.01
C ARG A 38 10.12 -2.00 20.36
N ILE A 39 9.85 -1.84 19.07
CA ILE A 39 8.96 -2.70 18.29
C ILE A 39 9.45 -4.15 18.32
N LEU A 40 10.74 -4.39 18.02
CA LEU A 40 11.33 -5.73 18.00
C LEU A 40 11.36 -6.37 19.39
N ARG A 41 11.58 -5.59 20.46
CA ARG A 41 11.52 -6.10 21.83
C ARG A 41 10.10 -6.50 22.23
N ALA A 42 9.12 -5.67 21.90
CA ALA A 42 7.72 -5.89 22.30
C ALA A 42 7.07 -7.02 21.48
N TYR A 43 7.31 -7.05 20.16
CA TYR A 43 6.58 -7.90 19.23
C TYR A 43 7.45 -8.92 18.49
N GLY A 44 8.77 -8.88 18.65
CA GLY A 44 9.70 -9.68 17.85
C GLY A 44 9.67 -11.18 18.11
N ASN A 45 8.91 -11.67 19.09
CA ASN A 45 8.69 -13.11 19.30
C ASN A 45 7.41 -13.63 18.64
N HIS A 46 6.62 -12.76 17.99
CA HIS A 46 5.49 -13.20 17.17
C HIS A 46 6.00 -13.80 15.85
N PRO A 47 5.66 -15.07 15.52
CA PRO A 47 6.06 -15.70 14.27
C PRO A 47 5.48 -15.04 13.02
N SER A 48 4.42 -14.23 13.16
CA SER A 48 3.92 -13.42 12.06
C SER A 48 4.83 -12.25 11.67
N LEU A 49 5.67 -11.75 12.58
CA LEU A 49 6.59 -10.64 12.27
C LEU A 49 7.84 -11.20 11.58
N VAL A 50 7.84 -11.15 10.25
CA VAL A 50 8.87 -11.80 9.40
C VAL A 50 9.70 -10.80 8.58
N MET A 51 9.19 -9.59 8.38
CA MET A 51 9.86 -8.53 7.61
C MET A 51 9.81 -7.21 8.38
N MET A 52 10.75 -6.30 8.13
CA MET A 52 10.76 -4.96 8.72
C MET A 52 11.33 -3.92 7.75
N ALA A 53 10.70 -2.74 7.68
CA ALA A 53 11.24 -1.56 7.01
C ALA A 53 11.39 -0.39 8.00
N TYR A 54 12.21 0.62 7.69
CA TYR A 54 12.31 1.81 8.54
C TYR A 54 10.98 2.60 8.63
N GLY A 55 10.15 2.51 7.58
CA GLY A 55 9.07 3.45 7.28
C GLY A 55 8.75 3.53 5.78
N ASN A 56 7.88 4.48 5.44
CA ASN A 56 7.42 4.76 4.08
C ASN A 56 8.12 6.00 3.51
N GLU A 57 8.35 6.00 2.19
CA GLU A 57 8.79 7.15 1.37
C GLU A 57 9.76 8.12 2.09
N PRO A 58 11.04 7.74 2.23
CA PRO A 58 12.03 8.53 2.94
C PRO A 58 12.32 9.86 2.25
N ALA A 59 13.01 10.75 2.96
CA ALA A 59 13.51 12.00 2.40
C ALA A 59 14.81 12.38 3.11
N GLY A 60 15.61 13.23 2.47
CA GLY A 60 16.93 13.61 2.97
C GLY A 60 18.03 13.30 1.95
N GLU A 61 19.08 14.10 2.00
CA GLU A 61 20.22 13.96 1.07
C GLU A 61 20.99 12.67 1.35
N ASN A 62 21.07 12.28 2.62
CA ASN A 62 21.85 11.13 3.09
C ASN A 62 20.99 9.88 3.35
N GLN A 63 19.74 9.87 2.89
CA GLN A 63 18.77 8.82 3.20
C GLN A 63 19.25 7.41 2.82
N VAL A 64 19.97 7.24 1.71
CA VAL A 64 20.40 5.91 1.25
C VAL A 64 21.44 5.32 2.19
N GLU A 65 22.46 6.10 2.55
CA GLU A 65 23.51 5.66 3.47
C GLU A 65 22.94 5.37 4.85
N TYR A 66 22.09 6.27 5.37
CA TYR A 66 21.40 6.08 6.64
C TYR A 66 20.57 4.79 6.68
N LEU A 67 19.77 4.53 5.64
CA LEU A 67 18.96 3.33 5.55
C LEU A 67 19.79 2.06 5.34
N GLY A 68 20.92 2.14 4.64
CA GLY A 68 21.88 1.04 4.54
C GLY A 68 22.45 0.66 5.91
N ASN A 69 22.82 1.66 6.71
CA ASN A 69 23.27 1.47 8.10
C ASN A 69 22.16 0.88 8.98
N TYR A 70 20.93 1.35 8.83
CA TYR A 70 19.75 0.79 9.52
C TYR A 70 19.58 -0.70 9.22
N VAL A 71 19.57 -1.08 7.93
CA VAL A 71 19.40 -2.47 7.52
C VAL A 71 20.52 -3.35 8.08
N ASN A 72 21.79 -2.93 7.94
CA ASN A 72 22.93 -3.70 8.45
C ASN A 72 22.90 -3.86 9.98
N HIS A 73 22.52 -2.81 10.72
CA HIS A 73 22.41 -2.85 12.17
C HIS A 73 21.41 -3.92 12.63
N PHE A 74 20.18 -3.89 12.09
CA PHE A 74 19.13 -4.79 12.56
C PHE A 74 19.30 -6.23 12.07
N LYS A 75 19.89 -6.44 10.89
CA LYS A 75 20.33 -7.77 10.44
C LYS A 75 21.32 -8.41 11.40
N ALA A 76 22.32 -7.64 11.86
CA ALA A 76 23.31 -8.14 12.80
C ALA A 76 22.72 -8.42 14.19
N LYS A 77 21.74 -7.61 14.61
CA LYS A 77 21.13 -7.67 15.93
C LYS A 77 20.07 -8.77 16.07
N ASP A 78 19.24 -8.97 15.06
CA ASP A 78 18.18 -9.99 15.05
C ASP A 78 17.99 -10.57 13.63
N PRO A 79 18.71 -11.65 13.28
CA PRO A 79 18.69 -12.25 11.95
C PRO A 79 17.46 -13.14 11.68
N ARG A 80 16.46 -13.16 12.57
CA ARG A 80 15.24 -13.98 12.39
C ARG A 80 14.28 -13.42 11.33
N ARG A 81 14.51 -12.20 10.85
CA ARG A 81 13.63 -11.41 9.97
C ARG A 81 14.39 -10.93 8.75
N LEU A 82 13.66 -10.59 7.70
CA LEU A 82 14.19 -9.87 6.55
C LEU A 82 14.04 -8.36 6.75
N TYR A 83 15.07 -7.60 6.40
CA TYR A 83 15.08 -6.15 6.50
C TYR A 83 15.19 -5.50 5.13
N THR A 84 14.47 -4.40 4.96
CA THR A 84 14.56 -3.51 3.79
C THR A 84 14.71 -2.08 4.26
N GLY A 85 15.35 -1.25 3.42
CA GLY A 85 15.53 0.16 3.75
C GLY A 85 14.19 0.85 3.97
N ALA A 86 13.32 0.84 2.96
CA ALA A 86 12.05 1.55 2.99
C ALA A 86 11.04 0.95 2.00
N SER A 87 9.76 1.16 2.29
CA SER A 87 8.68 1.06 1.31
C SER A 87 8.64 2.31 0.44
N ILE A 88 8.71 2.16 -0.88
CA ILE A 88 8.97 3.30 -1.78
C ILE A 88 8.19 3.28 -3.11
N ALA A 89 7.91 4.47 -3.63
CA ALA A 89 7.43 4.64 -5.00
C ALA A 89 8.59 4.70 -6.02
N ARG A 90 8.27 5.01 -7.29
CA ARG A 90 9.19 4.88 -8.43
C ARG A 90 10.35 5.86 -8.43
N SER A 91 10.21 7.05 -7.84
CA SER A 91 11.25 8.08 -7.87
C SER A 91 12.35 7.92 -6.81
N TRP A 92 12.17 7.03 -5.85
CA TRP A 92 13.12 6.86 -4.75
C TRP A 92 14.30 5.98 -5.16
N PRO A 93 15.51 6.29 -4.64
CA PRO A 93 16.65 5.40 -4.76
C PRO A 93 16.40 4.09 -3.99
N VAL A 94 17.02 3.02 -4.46
CA VAL A 94 17.00 1.73 -3.77
C VAL A 94 18.20 1.65 -2.82
N VAL A 95 17.98 1.06 -1.65
CA VAL A 95 19.01 0.81 -0.62
C VAL A 95 19.66 -0.55 -0.90
N PRO A 96 20.93 -0.61 -1.32
CA PRO A 96 21.59 -1.86 -1.75
C PRO A 96 21.65 -2.95 -0.69
N GLU A 97 21.67 -2.59 0.60
CA GLU A 97 21.78 -3.50 1.73
C GLU A 97 20.48 -4.30 1.99
N SER A 98 19.36 -3.87 1.39
CA SER A 98 18.04 -4.46 1.56
C SER A 98 17.99 -5.94 1.14
N GLU A 99 17.39 -6.78 1.97
CA GLU A 99 17.25 -8.22 1.70
C GLU A 99 16.09 -8.55 0.75
N PHE A 100 15.20 -7.58 0.55
CA PHE A 100 14.12 -7.61 -0.44
C PHE A 100 13.76 -6.18 -0.86
N ILE A 101 13.14 -6.04 -2.03
CA ILE A 101 12.58 -4.79 -2.51
C ILE A 101 11.08 -4.76 -2.23
N VAL A 102 10.60 -3.63 -1.71
CA VAL A 102 9.18 -3.29 -1.61
C VAL A 102 8.98 -1.95 -2.32
N ARG A 103 8.60 -2.02 -3.61
CA ARG A 103 8.55 -0.82 -4.46
C ARG A 103 7.43 -0.85 -5.49
N SER A 104 6.94 0.33 -5.86
CA SER A 104 5.75 0.52 -6.70
C SER A 104 6.03 0.46 -8.22
N GLU A 105 7.19 -0.01 -8.68
CA GLU A 105 7.57 -0.01 -10.11
C GLU A 105 6.69 -0.99 -10.94
N PRO A 106 6.57 -2.28 -10.55
CA PRO A 106 5.73 -3.29 -11.24
C PRO A 106 4.24 -3.16 -10.94
N ARG A 107 3.71 -1.94 -11.07
CA ARG A 107 2.28 -1.61 -11.03
C ARG A 107 1.91 -0.70 -12.22
N GLY A 108 0.64 -0.51 -12.48
CA GLY A 108 0.06 0.27 -13.57
C GLY A 108 -0.35 -0.62 -14.75
N LEU A 109 -1.59 -0.43 -15.21
CA LEU A 109 -2.15 -1.13 -16.37
C LEU A 109 -1.66 -0.50 -17.69
N PRO A 110 -1.49 -1.29 -18.76
CA PRO A 110 -1.11 -0.79 -20.08
C PRO A 110 -2.30 -0.13 -20.79
N TRP A 111 -2.65 1.10 -20.42
CA TRP A 111 -3.79 1.86 -20.95
C TRP A 111 -3.73 2.16 -22.45
N ASN A 112 -2.55 2.04 -23.07
CA ASN A 112 -2.35 2.22 -24.50
C ASN A 112 -2.64 0.95 -25.33
N ARG A 113 -3.19 -0.11 -24.71
CA ARG A 113 -3.52 -1.38 -25.37
C ARG A 113 -4.89 -1.86 -24.90
N MET A 114 -5.51 -2.71 -25.72
CA MET A 114 -6.73 -3.40 -25.31
C MET A 114 -6.47 -4.30 -24.08
N PRO A 115 -7.45 -4.43 -23.16
CA PRO A 115 -7.33 -5.33 -22.02
C PRO A 115 -7.01 -6.77 -22.45
N GLN A 116 -6.02 -7.39 -21.80
CA GLN A 116 -5.52 -8.72 -22.15
C GLN A 116 -4.77 -9.36 -20.96
N SER A 117 -4.64 -10.69 -20.94
CA SER A 117 -4.13 -11.47 -19.79
C SER A 117 -2.72 -12.04 -19.96
N ARG A 118 -1.94 -11.56 -20.92
CA ARG A 118 -0.60 -12.06 -21.27
C ARG A 118 0.54 -11.11 -20.90
N PHE A 119 0.26 -9.90 -20.43
CA PHE A 119 1.33 -9.03 -19.92
C PHE A 119 1.76 -9.46 -18.51
N ASP A 120 2.99 -9.10 -18.15
CA ASP A 120 3.58 -9.27 -16.84
C ASP A 120 4.51 -8.08 -16.54
N TYR A 121 5.27 -8.16 -15.44
CA TYR A 121 6.19 -7.12 -15.00
C TYR A 121 7.66 -7.56 -14.93
N ARG A 122 8.04 -8.60 -15.68
CA ARG A 122 9.40 -9.16 -15.63
C ARG A 122 10.49 -8.13 -15.84
N ASP A 123 10.33 -7.31 -16.88
CA ASP A 123 11.32 -6.30 -17.27
C ASP A 123 11.55 -5.26 -16.16
N LYS A 124 10.52 -5.01 -15.34
CA LYS A 124 10.58 -4.04 -14.24
C LYS A 124 11.28 -4.58 -13.00
N ILE A 125 11.28 -5.90 -12.81
CA ILE A 125 11.90 -6.54 -11.65
C ILE A 125 13.26 -7.17 -11.96
N ALA A 126 13.55 -7.45 -13.24
CA ALA A 126 14.79 -8.06 -13.70
C ALA A 126 16.10 -7.39 -13.20
N PRO A 127 16.15 -6.06 -12.99
CA PRO A 127 17.36 -5.42 -12.45
C PRO A 127 17.68 -5.75 -10.99
N TYR A 128 16.76 -6.33 -10.22
CA TYR A 128 16.91 -6.54 -8.78
C TYR A 128 17.28 -8.00 -8.47
N PRO A 129 18.42 -8.26 -7.80
CA PRO A 129 18.87 -9.63 -7.50
C PRO A 129 18.23 -10.25 -6.26
N VAL A 130 17.39 -9.50 -5.54
CA VAL A 130 16.69 -9.91 -4.33
C VAL A 130 15.18 -10.01 -4.58
N PRO A 131 14.40 -10.72 -3.73
CA PRO A 131 12.95 -10.81 -3.87
C PRO A 131 12.28 -9.45 -4.01
N TYR A 132 11.26 -9.36 -4.89
CA TYR A 132 10.56 -8.11 -5.19
C TYR A 132 9.07 -8.21 -4.85
N VAL A 133 8.62 -7.37 -3.92
CA VAL A 133 7.22 -7.18 -3.55
C VAL A 133 6.70 -5.89 -4.20
N THR A 134 5.63 -6.00 -4.99
CA THR A 134 4.98 -4.81 -5.56
C THR A 134 4.29 -4.03 -4.46
N HIS A 135 4.80 -2.83 -4.16
CA HIS A 135 4.25 -1.97 -3.13
C HIS A 135 3.08 -1.13 -3.65
N GLU A 136 2.07 -0.94 -2.81
CA GLU A 136 0.86 -0.16 -3.10
C GLU A 136 0.22 -0.50 -4.45
N MET A 137 0.12 -1.78 -4.77
CA MET A 137 -0.54 -2.24 -5.99
C MET A 137 -2.00 -1.78 -6.01
N GLY A 138 -2.42 -1.30 -7.17
CA GLY A 138 -3.75 -0.74 -7.37
C GLY A 138 -3.93 0.58 -6.62
N GLN A 139 -4.34 1.59 -7.36
CA GLN A 139 -4.74 2.90 -6.83
C GLN A 139 -5.91 3.42 -7.66
N PHE A 140 -6.85 2.53 -7.97
CA PHE A 140 -8.02 2.85 -8.80
C PHE A 140 -9.10 3.42 -7.90
N CYS A 141 -9.39 4.70 -7.99
CA CYS A 141 -10.46 5.31 -7.20
C CYS A 141 -11.83 4.89 -7.72
N VAL A 142 -12.78 4.75 -6.79
CA VAL A 142 -14.21 4.56 -7.08
C VAL A 142 -14.99 5.83 -6.78
N PHE A 143 -16.12 6.03 -7.46
CA PHE A 143 -17.05 7.10 -7.13
C PHE A 143 -17.54 6.97 -5.67
N PRO A 144 -17.70 8.07 -4.91
CA PRO A 144 -18.10 8.01 -3.50
C PRO A 144 -19.47 7.37 -3.26
N ASP A 145 -19.58 6.55 -2.21
CA ASP A 145 -20.87 6.07 -1.71
C ASP A 145 -21.45 7.07 -0.72
N PHE A 146 -22.36 7.92 -1.18
CA PHE A 146 -22.98 8.94 -0.31
C PHE A 146 -23.85 8.36 0.81
N SER A 147 -24.27 7.09 0.73
CA SER A 147 -24.98 6.45 1.86
C SER A 147 -24.07 6.27 3.08
N GLU A 148 -22.75 6.31 2.87
CA GLU A 148 -21.75 6.24 3.94
C GLU A 148 -21.74 7.48 4.83
N ILE A 149 -22.19 8.65 4.34
CA ILE A 149 -22.15 9.92 5.09
C ILE A 149 -22.82 9.77 6.47
N ALA A 150 -23.93 9.04 6.54
CA ALA A 150 -24.67 8.81 7.78
C ALA A 150 -23.94 7.93 8.81
N GLN A 151 -22.91 7.18 8.39
CA GLN A 151 -22.11 6.32 9.28
C GLN A 151 -21.05 7.11 10.06
N TYR A 152 -20.74 8.34 9.64
CA TYR A 152 -19.83 9.24 10.36
C TYR A 152 -20.55 9.90 11.55
N SER A 153 -20.71 9.13 12.64
CA SER A 153 -21.38 9.57 13.86
C SER A 153 -20.44 10.10 14.95
N GLY A 154 -19.13 10.01 14.74
CA GLY A 154 -18.10 10.41 15.69
C GLY A 154 -17.62 11.85 15.53
N VAL A 155 -16.40 12.12 15.99
CA VAL A 155 -15.76 13.45 15.84
C VAL A 155 -15.35 13.77 14.39
N TYR A 156 -15.22 12.74 13.54
CA TYR A 156 -14.92 12.88 12.12
C TYR A 156 -16.20 13.03 11.29
N GLN A 157 -16.15 13.89 10.28
CA GLN A 157 -17.25 14.14 9.34
C GLN A 157 -16.78 13.94 7.90
N ALA A 158 -17.61 13.31 7.06
CA ALA A 158 -17.32 13.10 5.63
C ALA A 158 -17.61 14.36 4.79
N ARG A 159 -16.90 15.46 5.08
CA ARG A 159 -17.14 16.76 4.42
C ARG A 159 -16.91 16.74 2.92
N ASN A 160 -15.90 16.01 2.46
CA ASN A 160 -15.66 15.78 1.04
C ASN A 160 -16.84 15.07 0.36
N PHE A 161 -17.44 14.06 1.00
CA PHE A 161 -18.59 13.34 0.43
C PHE A 161 -19.81 14.24 0.34
N GLN A 162 -20.06 15.07 1.36
CA GLN A 162 -21.15 16.06 1.34
C GLN A 162 -20.98 17.04 0.16
N LEU A 163 -19.77 17.59 -0.02
CA LEU A 163 -19.49 18.50 -1.14
C LEU A 163 -19.68 17.83 -2.50
N PHE A 164 -19.23 16.59 -2.68
CA PHE A 164 -19.43 15.86 -3.93
C PHE A 164 -20.90 15.47 -4.16
N GLN A 165 -21.67 15.23 -3.10
CA GLN A 165 -23.11 14.97 -3.21
C GLN A 165 -23.86 16.23 -3.66
N GLU A 166 -23.52 17.39 -3.08
CA GLU A 166 -24.06 18.69 -3.47
C GLU A 166 -23.71 19.03 -4.93
N ASP A 167 -22.44 18.90 -5.31
CA ASP A 167 -21.98 19.15 -6.69
C ASP A 167 -22.70 18.25 -7.70
N LEU A 168 -22.89 16.97 -7.39
CA LEU A 168 -23.63 16.06 -8.26
C LEU A 168 -25.11 16.44 -8.40
N ALA A 169 -25.74 16.92 -7.32
CA ALA A 169 -27.12 17.38 -7.32
C ALA A 169 -27.28 18.68 -8.12
N ASP A 170 -26.35 19.62 -7.99
CA ASP A 170 -26.32 20.88 -8.75
C ASP A 170 -26.19 20.64 -10.26
N HIS A 171 -25.54 19.55 -10.66
CA HIS A 171 -25.45 19.10 -12.05
C HIS A 171 -26.61 18.17 -12.48
N HIS A 172 -27.68 18.06 -11.67
CA HIS A 172 -28.88 17.27 -11.96
C HIS A 172 -28.65 15.76 -12.16
N MET A 173 -27.62 15.19 -11.52
CA MET A 173 -27.27 13.77 -11.62
C MET A 173 -27.33 13.04 -10.26
N GLY A 174 -27.94 13.65 -9.24
CA GLY A 174 -27.97 13.10 -7.88
C GLY A 174 -28.58 11.70 -7.77
N ASP A 175 -29.57 11.38 -8.61
CA ASP A 175 -30.20 10.06 -8.72
C ASP A 175 -29.30 9.00 -9.38
N GLN A 176 -28.25 9.42 -10.09
CA GLN A 176 -27.27 8.54 -10.74
C GLN A 176 -26.07 8.16 -9.85
N ALA A 177 -25.98 8.71 -8.63
CA ALA A 177 -24.83 8.47 -7.74
C ALA A 177 -24.53 6.97 -7.53
N ARG A 178 -25.58 6.17 -7.33
CA ARG A 178 -25.44 4.72 -7.16
C ARG A 178 -24.96 4.05 -8.44
N ASP A 179 -25.43 4.48 -9.60
CA ASP A 179 -25.01 3.94 -10.89
C ASP A 179 -23.53 4.26 -11.16
N PHE A 180 -23.08 5.47 -10.83
CA PHE A 180 -21.67 5.84 -10.93
C PHE A 180 -20.77 5.03 -9.99
N LEU A 181 -21.19 4.81 -8.74
CA LEU A 181 -20.52 3.91 -7.80
C LEU A 181 -20.42 2.49 -8.38
N MET A 182 -21.53 1.93 -8.88
CA MET A 182 -21.54 0.57 -9.42
C MET A 182 -20.68 0.46 -10.68
N ALA A 183 -20.77 1.40 -11.62
CA ALA A 183 -19.99 1.38 -12.86
C ALA A 183 -18.49 1.54 -12.59
N SER A 184 -18.09 2.55 -11.82
CA SER A 184 -16.68 2.78 -11.46
C SER A 184 -16.13 1.65 -10.59
N GLY A 185 -16.93 1.07 -9.69
CA GLY A 185 -16.52 -0.03 -8.82
C GLY A 185 -16.32 -1.34 -9.58
N LYS A 186 -17.18 -1.64 -10.56
CA LYS A 186 -16.97 -2.78 -11.46
C LYS A 186 -15.70 -2.61 -12.30
N LEU A 187 -15.41 -1.39 -12.77
CA LEU A 187 -14.15 -1.10 -13.44
C LEU A 187 -12.95 -1.29 -12.49
N GLN A 188 -13.04 -0.76 -11.27
CA GLN A 188 -12.00 -0.90 -10.22
C GLN A 188 -11.67 -2.39 -9.97
N ALA A 189 -12.69 -3.23 -9.83
CA ALA A 189 -12.53 -4.67 -9.62
C ALA A 189 -11.81 -5.36 -10.81
N LEU A 190 -12.14 -4.98 -12.05
CA LEU A 190 -11.44 -5.49 -13.24
C LEU A 190 -9.98 -5.04 -13.29
N CYS A 191 -9.71 -3.79 -12.90
CA CYS A 191 -8.36 -3.25 -12.84
C CYS A 191 -7.50 -3.97 -11.80
N TYR A 192 -8.02 -4.14 -10.57
CA TYR A 192 -7.36 -4.94 -9.53
C TYR A 192 -7.10 -6.37 -9.99
N LYS A 193 -8.12 -7.06 -10.54
CA LYS A 193 -7.95 -8.42 -11.07
C LYS A 193 -6.79 -8.50 -12.06
N SER A 194 -6.80 -7.64 -13.07
CA SER A 194 -5.80 -7.64 -14.13
C SER A 194 -4.38 -7.40 -13.61
N GLU A 195 -4.23 -6.46 -12.68
CA GLU A 195 -2.93 -6.10 -12.11
C GLU A 195 -2.39 -7.18 -11.16
N ILE A 196 -3.25 -7.71 -10.28
CA ILE A 196 -2.90 -8.81 -9.37
C ILE A 196 -2.51 -10.06 -10.17
N GLU A 197 -3.31 -10.46 -11.15
CA GLU A 197 -3.02 -11.64 -11.99
C GLU A 197 -1.72 -11.44 -12.80
N ALA A 198 -1.40 -10.21 -13.22
CA ALA A 198 -0.14 -9.90 -13.89
C ALA A 198 1.08 -10.02 -12.96
N ALA A 199 0.97 -9.53 -11.72
CA ALA A 199 2.03 -9.72 -10.73
C ALA A 199 2.23 -11.20 -10.36
N LEU A 200 1.15 -11.94 -10.09
CA LEU A 200 1.24 -13.38 -9.77
C LEU A 200 1.80 -14.21 -10.94
N ARG A 201 1.56 -13.79 -12.18
CA ARG A 201 2.14 -14.41 -13.38
C ARG A 201 3.60 -14.05 -13.60
N THR A 202 4.10 -12.96 -13.00
CA THR A 202 5.46 -12.46 -13.21
C THR A 202 6.48 -13.38 -12.53
N PRO A 203 7.29 -14.15 -13.28
CA PRO A 203 8.33 -14.99 -12.71
C PRO A 203 9.35 -14.14 -11.93
N GLY A 204 9.66 -14.55 -10.70
CA GLY A 204 10.58 -13.84 -9.80
C GLY A 204 9.91 -12.76 -8.94
N SER A 205 8.65 -12.43 -9.16
CA SER A 205 7.89 -11.60 -8.21
C SER A 205 7.65 -12.39 -6.92
N ALA A 206 7.89 -11.74 -5.78
CA ALA A 206 7.72 -12.32 -4.45
C ALA A 206 6.33 -12.06 -3.85
N GLY A 207 5.52 -11.22 -4.51
CA GLY A 207 4.16 -10.91 -4.08
C GLY A 207 3.79 -9.46 -4.28
N ILE A 208 2.66 -9.08 -3.67
CA ILE A 208 2.06 -7.76 -3.79
C ILE A 208 1.59 -7.28 -2.41
N GLN A 209 1.53 -5.96 -2.26
CA GLN A 209 0.85 -5.27 -1.17
C GLN A 209 -0.09 -4.25 -1.79
N LEU A 210 -1.39 -4.35 -1.51
CA LEU A 210 -2.36 -3.36 -2.01
C LEU A 210 -2.22 -2.04 -1.25
N LEU A 211 -2.57 -0.91 -1.88
CA LEU A 211 -2.79 0.35 -1.15
C LEU A 211 -4.10 0.28 -0.36
N GLY A 212 -4.10 -0.53 0.70
CA GLY A 212 -5.28 -0.75 1.55
C GLY A 212 -6.34 -1.66 0.92
N LEU A 213 -6.98 -2.47 1.77
CA LEU A 213 -8.21 -3.19 1.39
C LEU A 213 -9.45 -2.29 1.58
N ASN A 214 -9.37 -1.40 2.57
CA ASN A 214 -10.35 -0.38 2.91
C ASN A 214 -9.90 1.01 2.44
N ASP A 215 -10.85 1.92 2.29
CA ASP A 215 -10.54 3.32 2.01
C ASP A 215 -9.74 3.98 3.12
N PHE A 216 -8.91 4.95 2.73
CA PHE A 216 -8.13 5.76 3.63
C PHE A 216 -8.76 7.16 3.75
N PRO A 217 -9.18 7.60 4.95
CA PRO A 217 -9.84 8.90 5.14
C PRO A 217 -8.85 10.06 5.31
N GLY A 218 -7.54 9.79 5.49
CA GLY A 218 -6.52 10.82 5.67
C GLY A 218 -6.15 11.53 4.36
N GLN A 219 -5.40 12.64 4.47
CA GLN A 219 -4.80 13.39 3.36
C GLN A 219 -5.73 13.67 2.15
N GLY A 220 -6.98 14.04 2.39
CA GLY A 220 -7.93 14.35 1.31
C GLY A 220 -8.76 13.17 0.80
N THR A 221 -8.68 12.01 1.47
CA THR A 221 -9.40 10.76 1.19
C THR A 221 -8.98 10.04 -0.10
N ALA A 222 -8.62 8.76 0.05
CA ALA A 222 -8.35 7.86 -1.06
C ALA A 222 -9.41 6.75 -1.12
N LEU A 223 -10.27 6.81 -2.14
CA LEU A 223 -11.35 5.83 -2.39
C LEU A 223 -10.86 4.62 -3.18
N VAL A 224 -9.72 4.07 -2.77
CA VAL A 224 -9.02 3.00 -3.50
C VAL A 224 -9.37 1.60 -2.98
N GLY A 225 -9.92 1.50 -1.77
CA GLY A 225 -10.29 0.23 -1.16
C GLY A 225 -11.49 -0.40 -1.88
N VAL A 226 -11.58 -1.73 -1.81
CA VAL A 226 -12.81 -2.45 -2.18
C VAL A 226 -13.81 -2.49 -1.02
N LEU A 227 -13.32 -2.20 0.20
CA LEU A 227 -14.11 -1.91 1.39
C LEU A 227 -14.07 -0.41 1.69
N ASN A 228 -15.09 0.11 2.37
CA ASN A 228 -15.05 1.48 2.85
C ASN A 228 -14.21 1.62 4.14
N VAL A 229 -14.10 2.84 4.68
CA VAL A 229 -13.32 3.13 5.89
C VAL A 229 -13.79 2.36 7.13
N PHE A 230 -15.06 1.97 7.15
CA PHE A 230 -15.67 1.17 8.22
C PHE A 230 -15.57 -0.34 7.98
N TRP A 231 -14.78 -0.77 6.99
CA TRP A 231 -14.61 -2.16 6.56
C TRP A 231 -15.89 -2.81 5.99
N GLY A 232 -16.87 -1.99 5.62
CA GLY A 232 -18.10 -2.41 4.95
C GLY A 232 -17.90 -2.60 3.45
N GLU A 233 -18.67 -3.53 2.87
CA GLU A 233 -18.69 -3.76 1.43
C GLU A 233 -19.37 -2.59 0.70
N LYS A 234 -18.77 -2.16 -0.42
CA LYS A 234 -19.34 -1.10 -1.28
C LYS A 234 -20.40 -1.63 -2.27
N GLY A 235 -20.56 -2.95 -2.35
CA GLY A 235 -21.66 -3.62 -3.06
C GLY A 235 -21.43 -3.96 -4.54
N TYR A 236 -20.29 -3.62 -5.13
CA TYR A 236 -19.97 -3.95 -6.53
C TYR A 236 -19.10 -5.21 -6.70
N ILE A 237 -18.52 -5.76 -5.63
CA ILE A 237 -17.80 -7.04 -5.66
C ILE A 237 -17.92 -7.73 -4.30
N THR A 238 -18.18 -9.03 -4.31
CA THR A 238 -18.28 -9.83 -3.08
C THR A 238 -16.90 -10.32 -2.62
N PRO A 239 -16.72 -10.65 -1.33
CA PRO A 239 -15.46 -11.24 -0.83
C PRO A 239 -15.08 -12.53 -1.55
N GLY A 240 -16.06 -13.36 -1.91
CA GLY A 240 -15.86 -14.61 -2.65
C GLY A 240 -15.34 -14.35 -4.07
N GLU A 241 -15.85 -13.32 -4.74
CA GLU A 241 -15.37 -12.94 -6.07
C GLU A 241 -13.95 -12.36 -6.05
N PHE A 242 -13.67 -11.46 -5.10
CA PHE A 242 -12.36 -10.79 -4.96
C PHE A 242 -11.26 -11.77 -4.58
N ARG A 243 -11.55 -12.73 -3.68
CA ARG A 243 -10.57 -13.76 -3.26
C ARG A 243 -9.99 -14.54 -4.44
N ARG A 244 -10.76 -14.73 -5.52
CA ARG A 244 -10.28 -15.45 -6.71
C ARG A 244 -9.07 -14.80 -7.38
N PHE A 245 -8.81 -13.51 -7.11
CA PHE A 245 -7.67 -12.81 -7.72
C PHE A 245 -6.34 -13.29 -7.14
N CYS A 246 -6.34 -13.83 -5.91
CA CYS A 246 -5.14 -14.31 -5.21
C CYS A 246 -5.12 -15.83 -5.01
N ASN A 247 -6.11 -16.57 -5.53
CA ASN A 247 -6.12 -18.03 -5.47
C ASN A 247 -5.39 -18.58 -6.71
N SER A 248 -4.19 -19.12 -6.50
CA SER A 248 -3.54 -20.01 -7.46
C SER A 248 -3.84 -21.47 -7.15
#